data_AF-A0AAE9D2X3-F1
#
_entry.id   AF-A0AAE9D2X3-F1
#
_cell.length_a   1.000
_cell.length_b   1.000
_cell.length_c   1.000
_cell.angle_alpha   90.00
_cell.angle_beta   90.00
_cell.angle_gamma   90.00
#
_symmetry.space_group_name_H-M   'P 1'
#
loop_
_entity.id
_entity.type
_entity.pdbx_description
1 polymer ?
#
loop_
_entity_poly.entity_id
_entity_poly.type
_entity_poly.pdbx_seq_one_letter_code
_entity_poly.pdbx_strand_id
1 'polypeptide(L)' 'MEKVDKQPVESEEKKTRTKVTEYQENTLEAVFQLCQCPTTVTKRSLAKELNLPFVVIQNYFLSHRRRK' A
#
# COMPACT_ATOMS: atom_id res chain seq x y z
N MET A 1 14.07 8.03 22.05
CA MET A 1 12.75 8.35 21.45
C MET A 1 12.92 8.08 19.96
N GLU A 2 12.17 7.24 19.26
CA GLU A 2 10.72 7.04 19.23
C GLU A 2 10.34 5.55 19.25
N LYS A 3 9.14 5.31 19.76
CA LYS A 3 8.59 4.00 20.06
C LYS A 3 8.13 3.34 18.76
N VAL A 4 8.73 2.20 18.41
CA VAL A 4 8.23 1.37 17.30
C VAL A 4 7.05 0.58 17.86
N ASP A 5 5.88 1.20 17.78
CA ASP A 5 4.63 0.61 18.23
C ASP A 5 4.28 -0.62 17.39
N LYS A 6 4.08 -1.69 18.14
CA LYS A 6 3.82 -3.07 17.75
C LYS A 6 2.32 -3.17 17.46
N GLN A 7 1.90 -3.49 16.23
CA GLN A 7 0.49 -3.75 15.94
C GLN A 7 0.30 -4.75 14.81
N PRO A 8 -0.85 -5.45 14.79
CA PRO A 8 -0.92 -6.90 14.90
C PRO A 8 -1.21 -7.56 13.54
N VAL A 9 -0.94 -8.85 13.49
CA VAL A 9 -1.23 -9.72 12.35
C VAL A 9 -2.70 -10.10 12.43
N GLU A 10 -3.58 -9.34 11.77
CA GLU A 10 -5.00 -9.71 11.64
C GLU A 10 -5.30 -10.25 10.24
N SER A 11 -5.35 -11.59 10.23
CA SER A 11 -6.49 -12.40 9.80
C SER A 11 -7.06 -12.22 8.39
N GLU A 12 -6.96 -13.33 7.66
CA GLU A 12 -7.54 -13.61 6.36
C GLU A 12 -9.07 -13.58 6.36
N GLU A 13 -9.68 -12.41 6.20
CA GLU A 13 -11.12 -12.33 5.92
C GLU A 13 -11.40 -11.72 4.55
N LYS A 14 -11.59 -12.63 3.58
CA LYS A 14 -12.49 -12.54 2.41
C LYS A 14 -12.60 -11.14 1.79
N LYS A 15 -11.65 -10.80 0.91
CA LYS A 15 -11.56 -9.50 0.21
C LYS A 15 -12.72 -9.27 -0.75
N THR A 16 -13.80 -8.67 -0.25
CA THR A 16 -14.58 -7.70 -1.02
C THR A 16 -13.59 -6.71 -1.63
N ARG A 17 -13.71 -6.46 -2.94
CA ARG A 17 -12.82 -5.58 -3.71
C ARG A 17 -12.69 -4.24 -2.97
N THR A 18 -11.57 -4.03 -2.28
CA THR A 18 -11.34 -2.81 -1.50
C THR A 18 -11.37 -1.65 -2.49
N LYS A 19 -12.40 -0.82 -2.42
CA LYS A 19 -12.49 0.38 -3.24
C LYS A 19 -11.41 1.33 -2.72
N VAL A 20 -10.35 1.49 -3.51
CA VAL A 20 -9.31 2.49 -3.25
C VAL A 20 -9.96 3.85 -3.48
N THR A 21 -9.84 4.77 -2.53
CA THR A 21 -10.35 6.13 -2.67
C THR A 21 -9.39 6.98 -3.51
N GLU A 22 -9.89 8.06 -4.12
CA GLU A 22 -9.08 8.97 -4.93
C GLU A 22 -7.86 9.52 -4.15
N TYR A 23 -8.03 9.78 -2.85
CA TYR A 23 -6.93 10.15 -1.95
C TYR A 23 -5.84 9.06 -1.88
N GLN A 24 -6.25 7.80 -1.72
CA GLN A 24 -5.31 6.67 -1.66
C GLN A 24 -4.60 6.46 -3.00
N GLU A 25 -5.31 6.63 -4.13
CA GLU A 25 -4.71 6.55 -5.47
C GLU A 25 -3.69 7.68 -5.69
N ASN A 26 -4.04 8.92 -5.36
CA ASN A 26 -3.14 10.07 -5.47
C ASN A 26 -1.87 9.90 -4.62
N THR A 27 -1.98 9.39 -3.39
CA THR A 27 -0.80 9.10 -2.56
C THR A 27 0.06 7.99 -3.17
N LEU A 28 -0.56 6.93 -3.70
CA LEU A 28 0.18 5.84 -4.35
C LEU A 28 0.86 6.29 -5.64
N GLU A 29 0.22 7.16 -6.41
CA GLU A 29 0.79 7.75 -7.61
C GLU A 29 1.95 8.69 -7.25
N ALA A 30 1.82 9.55 -6.24
CA ALA A 30 2.91 10.42 -5.79
C ALA A 30 4.15 9.62 -5.39
N VAL A 31 3.97 8.50 -4.67
CA VAL A 31 5.09 7.61 -4.36
C VAL A 31 5.64 6.91 -5.59
N PHE A 32 4.79 6.51 -6.54
CA PHE A 32 5.24 5.90 -7.79
C PHE A 32 6.08 6.85 -8.65
N GLN A 33 5.73 8.14 -8.68
CA GLN A 33 6.51 9.18 -9.39
C GLN A 33 7.90 9.36 -8.77
N LEU A 34 8.00 9.27 -7.45
CA LEU A 34 9.28 9.35 -6.73
C LEU A 34 10.10 8.05 -6.85
N CYS A 35 9.43 6.89 -6.76
CA CYS A 35 10.06 5.59 -6.77
C CYS A 35 9.14 4.56 -7.47
N GLN A 36 9.48 4.20 -8.69
CA GLN A 36 8.71 3.22 -9.49
C GLN A 36 8.75 1.80 -8.91
N CYS A 37 9.77 1.49 -8.10
CA CYS A 37 9.99 0.20 -7.47
C CYS A 37 10.16 0.34 -5.95
N PRO A 38 9.09 0.68 -5.21
CA PRO A 38 9.19 0.83 -3.77
C PRO A 38 9.56 -0.50 -3.12
N THR A 39 10.45 -0.44 -2.14
CA THR A 39 10.89 -1.62 -1.39
C THR A 39 9.73 -2.17 -0.55
N THR A 40 9.89 -3.40 -0.06
CA THR A 40 8.89 -4.04 0.82
C THR A 40 8.61 -3.19 2.07
N VAL A 41 9.62 -2.47 2.58
CA VAL A 41 9.46 -1.58 3.73
C VAL A 41 8.52 -0.42 3.38
N THR A 42 8.79 0.29 2.28
CA THR A 42 7.94 1.39 1.81
C THR A 42 6.52 0.95 1.55
N LYS A 43 6.32 -0.22 0.91
CA LYS A 43 4.99 -0.78 0.65
C LYS A 43 4.23 -1.12 1.94
N ARG A 44 4.92 -1.62 2.97
CA ARG A 44 4.31 -1.88 4.28
C ARG A 44 3.95 -0.58 5.01
N SER A 45 4.78 0.45 4.91
CA SER A 45 4.45 1.77 5.46
C SER A 45 3.19 2.34 4.80
N LEU A 46 3.10 2.27 3.47
CA LEU A 46 1.91 2.72 2.74
C LEU A 46 0.65 1.91 3.07
N ALA A 47 0.79 0.60 3.26
CA ALA A 47 -0.33 -0.23 3.69
C ALA A 47 -0.89 0.23 5.05
N LYS A 48 -0.01 0.62 5.98
CA LYS A 48 -0.41 1.16 7.29
C LYS A 48 -1.02 2.56 7.15
N GLU A 49 -0.36 3.44 6.42
CA GLU A 49 -0.77 4.84 6.24
C GLU A 49 -2.14 4.95 5.56
N LEU A 50 -2.34 4.18 4.49
CA LEU A 50 -3.57 4.19 3.71
C LEU A 50 -4.65 3.26 4.26
N ASN A 51 -4.34 2.52 5.34
CA ASN A 51 -5.20 1.47 5.89
C ASN A 51 -5.63 0.45 4.83
N LEU A 52 -4.70 0.07 3.95
CA LEU A 52 -4.92 -0.84 2.84
C LEU A 52 -4.21 -2.17 3.08
N PRO A 53 -4.79 -3.30 2.65
CA PRO A 53 -4.09 -4.57 2.69
C PRO A 53 -2.81 -4.51 1.86
N PHE A 54 -1.73 -5.09 2.36
CA PHE A 54 -0.45 -5.11 1.65
C PHE A 54 -0.56 -5.66 0.22
N VAL A 55 -1.43 -6.66 -0.01
CA VAL A 55 -1.67 -7.22 -1.34
C VAL A 55 -2.24 -6.18 -2.32
N VAL A 56 -3.06 -5.24 -1.84
CA VAL A 56 -3.67 -4.18 -2.66
C VAL A 56 -2.57 -3.23 -3.10
N ILE A 57 -1.70 -2.81 -2.18
CA ILE A 57 -0.52 -1.99 -2.48
C ILE A 57 0.39 -2.70 -3.48
N GLN A 58 0.69 -3.98 -3.25
CA GLN A 58 1.54 -4.77 -4.14
C GLN A 58 0.93 -4.90 -5.55
N ASN A 59 -0.36 -5.23 -5.65
CA ASN A 59 -1.07 -5.34 -6.91
C ASN A 59 -1.20 -4.00 -7.63
N TYR A 60 -1.36 -2.90 -6.89
CA TYR A 60 -1.38 -1.55 -7.45
C TYR A 60 -0.06 -1.27 -8.16
N PHE A 61 1.08 -1.38 -7.46
CA PHE A 61 2.38 -1.13 -8.06
C PHE A 61 2.71 -2.08 -9.22
N LEU A 62 2.31 -3.36 -9.14
CA LEU A 62 2.49 -4.31 -10.23
C LEU A 62 1.64 -3.97 -11.46
N SER A 63 0.37 -3.61 -11.26
CA SER A 63 -0.56 -3.27 -12.35
C SER A 63 -0.20 -1.94 -12.98
N HIS A 64 0.14 -0.94 -12.16
CA HIS A 64 0.53 0.39 -12.59
C HIS A 64 1.84 0.35 -13.41
N ARG A 65 2.79 -0.52 -13.06
CA ARG A 65 3.99 -0.79 -13.88
C ARG A 65 3.70 -1.49 -15.21
N ARG A 66 2.64 -2.30 -15.30
CA ARG A 66 2.26 -2.99 -16.55
C ARG A 66 1.42 -2.12 -17.49
N ARG A 67 0.76 -1.10 -16.95
CA ARG A 67 -0.14 -0.18 -17.68
C ARG A 67 0.61 0.99 -18.32
N LYS A 68 1.85 1.24 -17.91
CA LYS A 68 2.75 2.27 -18.41
C LYS A 68 3.83 1.62 -19.27
#